data_AF-A0A7W5E1L9-F1
#
_entry.id   AF-A0A7W5E1L9-F1
#
_cell.length_a   1.000
_cell.length_b   1.000
_cell.length_c   1.000
_cell.angle_alpha   90.00
_cell.angle_beta   90.00
_cell.angle_gamma   90.00
#
_symmetry.space_group_name_H-M   'P 1'
#
loop_
_entity.id
_entity.type
_entity.pdbx_description
1 polymer ?
#
loop_
_entity_poly.entity_id
_entity_poly.type
_entity_poly.pdbx_seq_one_letter_code
_entity_poly.pdbx_strand_id
1 'polypeptide(L)'
;MDRFGLRVAVALLFATVGYWTPVSGQIVQEQTVQASAVVLNEVLVGPLSKIPHAMLNDAHGVAIIPNVIKGGFIVGARHGRGLLFVREKNGVWHAPVFITLTGGNLGWQAGVQSSDIVLVFKSERSVQNILSGKLTLGADVAAAAGPVGRQGAVATDGQLQAEIYSYSRSRGLFAGVSIDGSVVRVDQLATGDYYRAAVPGGPVVVPELAQQLTFAVATLAGGPTTVPPVDGSLATPNPALGDPGALAQRMGTQEPDILRNQLEQLAPQLDVLLDPQWRSYLALPPNLFVGGSHPTPEELNAVVVRFQTVASDPRYQDLSAQPAFQSVFGLLKHYQVALTAEASTLNLPPPPAG
;
A
#
# COMPACT_ATOMS: atom_id res chain seq x y z
N MET A 1 17.13 20.78 -71.79
CA MET A 1 15.96 21.67 -71.96
C MET A 1 14.71 20.80 -72.05
N ASP A 2 13.88 20.51 -71.04
CA ASP A 2 13.96 20.49 -69.55
C ASP A 2 12.56 20.03 -69.05
N ARG A 3 12.29 19.49 -67.84
CA ARG A 3 13.04 19.25 -66.58
C ARG A 3 12.25 18.25 -65.70
N PHE A 4 12.88 17.17 -65.17
CA PHE A 4 12.43 16.38 -63.98
C PHE A 4 11.04 15.69 -64.06
N GLY A 5 10.73 14.61 -63.35
CA GLY A 5 11.51 13.79 -62.43
C GLY A 5 10.59 12.75 -61.74
N LEU A 6 11.00 11.47 -61.75
CA LEU A 6 10.28 10.33 -61.15
C LEU A 6 10.07 10.52 -59.64
N ARG A 7 8.81 10.45 -59.15
CA ARG A 7 8.49 10.19 -57.73
C ARG A 7 7.26 9.31 -57.57
N VAL A 8 7.50 8.02 -57.32
CA VAL A 8 6.49 7.08 -56.83
C VAL A 8 6.23 7.40 -55.35
N ALA A 9 5.00 7.78 -55.02
CA ALA A 9 4.59 8.02 -53.64
C ALA A 9 4.19 6.69 -52.97
N VAL A 10 5.14 6.03 -52.30
CA VAL A 10 4.82 4.90 -51.41
C VAL A 10 4.30 5.48 -50.09
N ALA A 11 2.99 5.42 -49.89
CA ALA A 11 2.38 5.78 -48.62
C ALA A 11 2.61 4.67 -47.58
N LEU A 12 3.66 4.82 -46.76
CA LEU A 12 3.88 3.99 -45.57
C LEU A 12 2.85 4.36 -44.50
N LEU A 13 1.75 3.61 -44.49
CA LEU A 13 0.67 3.77 -43.52
C LEU A 13 1.10 3.15 -42.18
N PHE A 14 1.82 3.92 -41.37
CA PHE A 14 2.13 3.57 -39.98
C PHE A 14 0.84 3.50 -39.17
N ALA A 15 0.25 2.31 -39.09
CA ALA A 15 -0.76 1.99 -38.09
C ALA A 15 -0.10 1.96 -36.71
N THR A 16 -0.01 3.13 -36.07
CA THR A 16 0.34 3.25 -34.66
C THR A 16 -0.79 2.65 -33.82
N VAL A 17 -0.72 1.34 -33.58
CA VAL A 17 -1.49 0.68 -32.54
C VAL A 17 -1.00 1.24 -31.21
N GLY A 18 -1.71 2.26 -30.72
CA GLY A 18 -1.50 2.78 -29.37
C GLY A 18 -1.91 1.70 -28.38
N TYR A 19 -0.93 0.94 -27.88
CA TYR A 19 -1.13 0.04 -26.78
C TYR A 19 -1.43 0.87 -25.53
N TRP A 20 -2.71 0.99 -25.20
CA TRP A 20 -3.19 1.56 -23.95
C TRP A 20 -2.81 0.60 -22.81
N THR A 21 -1.59 0.72 -22.30
CA THR A 21 -1.24 0.09 -21.03
C THR A 21 -1.96 0.84 -19.90
N PRO A 22 -2.66 0.15 -18.97
CA PRO A 22 -3.31 0.80 -17.84
C PRO A 22 -2.28 1.24 -16.79
N VAL A 23 -1.58 2.36 -17.06
CA VAL A 23 -0.63 3.01 -16.14
C VAL A 23 -1.38 3.75 -15.03
N SER A 24 -2.13 3.01 -14.21
CA SER A 24 -2.87 3.56 -13.06
C SER A 24 -2.39 2.94 -11.74
N GLY A 25 -2.05 1.65 -11.74
CA GLY A 25 -1.56 0.94 -10.54
C GLY A 25 -0.16 1.40 -10.08
N GLN A 26 0.76 1.71 -11.00
CA GLN A 26 2.10 2.16 -10.61
C GLN A 26 2.12 3.57 -9.98
N ILE A 27 1.18 4.46 -10.34
CA ILE A 27 1.22 5.86 -9.93
C ILE A 27 1.02 6.01 -8.41
N VAL A 28 0.03 5.32 -7.83
CA VAL A 28 -0.27 5.41 -6.39
C VAL A 28 0.85 4.81 -5.54
N GLN A 29 1.43 3.70 -6.01
CA GLN A 29 2.54 3.02 -5.36
C GLN A 29 3.76 3.94 -5.35
N GLU A 30 4.17 4.45 -6.51
CA GLU A 30 5.29 5.37 -6.68
C GLU A 30 5.11 6.67 -5.88
N GLN A 31 3.90 7.26 -5.87
CA GLN A 31 3.56 8.40 -5.00
C GLN A 31 3.75 8.09 -3.50
N THR A 32 3.41 6.87 -3.06
CA THR A 32 3.61 6.45 -1.67
C THR A 32 5.10 6.34 -1.34
N VAL A 33 5.93 5.84 -2.27
CA VAL A 33 7.40 5.81 -2.12
C VAL A 33 7.98 7.23 -2.08
N GLN A 34 7.56 8.11 -2.99
CA GLN A 34 7.99 9.52 -3.03
C GLN A 34 7.61 10.27 -1.75
N ALA A 35 6.37 10.13 -1.28
CA ALA A 35 5.93 10.73 -0.02
C ALA A 35 6.70 10.18 1.18
N SER A 36 7.01 8.87 1.20
CA SER A 36 7.85 8.26 2.24
C SER A 36 9.29 8.78 2.21
N ALA A 37 9.84 9.06 1.02
CA ALA A 37 11.15 9.67 0.85
C ALA A 37 11.21 11.11 1.37
N VAL A 38 10.15 11.91 1.16
CA VAL A 38 10.02 13.24 1.77
C VAL A 38 10.04 13.14 3.30
N VAL A 39 9.26 12.22 3.88
CA VAL A 39 9.25 12.01 5.35
C VAL A 39 10.63 11.59 5.87
N LEU A 40 11.34 10.69 5.16
CA LEU A 40 12.67 10.25 5.58
C LEU A 40 13.74 11.34 5.48
N ASN A 41 13.73 12.12 4.41
CA ASN A 41 14.64 13.26 4.26
C ASN A 41 14.42 14.31 5.37
N GLU A 42 13.18 14.47 5.82
CA GLU A 42 12.83 15.32 6.96
C GLU A 42 13.29 14.74 8.31
N VAL A 43 13.31 13.40 8.49
CA VAL A 43 13.96 12.75 9.65
C VAL A 43 15.48 13.01 9.64
N LEU A 44 16.12 12.95 8.46
CA LEU A 44 17.56 13.18 8.27
C LEU A 44 17.96 14.64 8.54
N VAL A 45 17.38 15.56 7.76
CA VAL A 45 17.85 16.95 7.61
C VAL A 45 17.04 17.94 8.47
N GLY A 46 15.85 17.55 8.93
CA GLY A 46 14.92 18.42 9.64
C GLY A 46 15.51 19.07 10.92
N PRO A 47 15.33 20.39 11.11
CA PRO A 47 15.88 21.09 12.28
C PRO A 47 15.07 20.90 13.57
N LEU A 48 13.77 20.59 13.49
CA LEU A 48 12.84 20.81 14.61
C LEU A 48 12.43 19.57 15.42
N SER A 49 12.63 18.35 14.94
CA SER A 49 12.60 17.15 15.78
C SER A 49 13.29 15.99 15.08
N LYS A 50 14.13 15.24 15.82
CA LYS A 50 14.80 14.05 15.32
C LYS A 50 14.34 12.83 16.10
N ILE A 51 13.98 11.77 15.39
CA ILE A 51 14.01 10.41 15.95
C ILE A 51 15.47 10.17 16.35
N PRO A 52 15.79 9.84 17.61
CA PRO A 52 17.18 9.65 18.02
C PRO A 52 17.81 8.52 17.21
N HIS A 53 19.01 8.74 16.64
CA HIS A 53 19.72 7.70 15.87
C HIS A 53 19.86 6.39 16.65
N ALA A 54 20.04 6.48 17.97
CA ALA A 54 20.05 5.33 18.86
C ALA A 54 18.82 4.42 18.66
N MET A 55 17.61 4.97 18.44
CA MET A 55 16.40 4.17 18.22
C MET A 55 16.44 3.37 16.90
N LEU A 56 17.12 3.90 15.88
CA LEU A 56 17.23 3.31 14.54
C LEU A 56 18.39 2.30 14.44
N ASN A 57 19.47 2.51 15.20
CA ASN A 57 20.69 1.69 15.17
C ASN A 57 20.44 0.20 15.45
N ASP A 58 19.55 -0.10 16.38
CA ASP A 58 19.08 -1.42 16.78
C ASP A 58 17.60 -1.63 16.39
N ALA A 59 17.17 -1.04 15.27
CA ALA A 59 15.88 -1.36 14.67
C ALA A 59 15.98 -2.68 13.86
N HIS A 60 14.98 -3.54 14.02
CA HIS A 60 14.72 -4.72 13.17
C HIS A 60 13.84 -4.37 11.96
N GLY A 61 13.15 -3.24 12.01
CA GLY A 61 12.38 -2.71 10.90
C GLY A 61 11.95 -1.26 11.17
N VAL A 62 11.65 -0.54 10.09
CA VAL A 62 11.14 0.83 10.13
C VAL A 62 9.95 0.91 9.19
N ALA A 63 8.81 1.39 9.68
CA ALA A 63 7.67 1.73 8.83
C ALA A 63 7.56 3.25 8.66
N ILE A 64 7.29 3.69 7.44
CA ILE A 64 7.07 5.09 7.08
C ILE A 64 5.71 5.17 6.41
N ILE A 65 4.77 5.91 7.02
CA ILE A 65 3.38 5.98 6.60
C ILE A 65 3.05 7.47 6.43
N PRO A 66 3.32 8.06 5.25
CA PRO A 66 3.05 9.47 5.01
C PRO A 66 1.55 9.76 5.00
N ASN A 67 1.18 11.01 5.30
CA ASN A 67 -0.20 11.51 5.14
C ASN A 67 -1.29 10.66 5.82
N VAL A 68 -1.06 10.09 7.02
CA VAL A 68 -2.11 9.35 7.75
C VAL A 68 -3.24 10.30 8.08
N ILE A 69 -4.40 10.03 7.48
CA ILE A 69 -5.63 10.77 7.72
C ILE A 69 -6.21 10.28 9.04
N LYS A 70 -6.54 11.22 9.93
CA LYS A 70 -7.26 11.02 11.19
C LYS A 70 -8.52 11.88 11.11
N GLY A 71 -9.69 11.31 11.37
CA GLY A 71 -10.95 12.06 11.30
C GLY A 71 -12.06 11.46 12.15
N GLY A 72 -12.90 12.31 12.73
CA GLY A 72 -14.11 11.91 13.44
C GLY A 72 -14.66 12.95 14.41
N PHE A 73 -15.68 12.53 15.15
CA PHE A 73 -16.31 13.28 16.24
C PHE A 73 -16.65 12.28 17.35
N ILE A 74 -16.03 12.43 18.54
CA ILE A 74 -16.08 11.50 19.69
C ILE A 74 -15.39 10.15 19.42
N VAL A 75 -15.70 9.49 18.29
CA VAL A 75 -14.98 8.33 17.76
C VAL A 75 -14.25 8.75 16.49
N GLY A 76 -12.93 8.57 16.47
CA GLY A 76 -12.07 8.87 15.33
C GLY A 76 -11.59 7.61 14.63
N ALA A 77 -11.64 7.61 13.30
CA ALA A 77 -10.95 6.65 12.47
C ALA A 77 -9.59 7.22 12.02
N ARG A 78 -8.60 6.35 11.82
CA ARG A 78 -7.36 6.68 11.10
C ARG A 78 -7.10 5.68 9.98
N HIS A 79 -6.61 6.19 8.85
CA HIS A 79 -6.18 5.38 7.72
C HIS A 79 -4.94 5.99 7.04
N GLY A 80 -4.03 5.13 6.57
CA GLY A 80 -2.87 5.54 5.79
C GLY A 80 -2.22 4.37 5.04
N ARG A 81 -1.49 4.70 3.98
CA ARG A 81 -0.66 3.79 3.19
C ARG A 81 0.81 4.16 3.40
N GLY A 82 1.70 3.18 3.38
CA GLY A 82 3.11 3.39 3.66
C GLY A 82 3.99 2.23 3.23
N LEU A 83 5.23 2.26 3.70
CA LEU A 83 6.27 1.29 3.43
C LEU A 83 6.82 0.72 4.74
N LEU A 84 7.14 -0.57 4.76
CA LEU A 84 7.89 -1.25 5.81
C LEU A 84 9.25 -1.71 5.26
N PHE A 85 10.32 -1.20 5.83
CA PHE A 85 11.68 -1.64 5.63
C PHE A 85 12.02 -2.68 6.70
N VAL A 86 12.58 -3.82 6.29
CA VAL A 86 12.95 -4.93 7.17
C VAL A 86 14.47 -5.08 7.18
N ARG A 87 15.02 -5.35 8.36
CA ARG A 87 16.44 -5.63 8.56
C ARG A 87 16.65 -7.08 8.98
N GLU A 88 17.51 -7.79 8.25
CA GLU A 88 17.95 -9.14 8.62
C GLU A 88 18.97 -9.12 9.78
N LYS A 89 19.21 -10.28 10.39
CA LYS A 89 20.19 -10.48 11.50
C LYS A 89 21.63 -10.15 11.12
N ASN A 90 21.96 -10.28 9.83
CA ASN A 90 23.25 -9.88 9.25
C ASN A 90 23.39 -8.35 9.10
N GLY A 91 22.33 -7.57 9.38
CA GLY A 91 22.30 -6.12 9.27
C GLY A 91 21.87 -5.59 7.89
N VAL A 92 21.60 -6.45 6.91
CA VAL A 92 21.13 -6.09 5.56
C VAL A 92 19.69 -5.57 5.63
N TRP A 93 19.41 -4.53 4.84
CA TRP A 93 18.07 -3.96 4.67
C TRP A 93 17.49 -4.36 3.32
N HIS A 94 16.22 -4.76 3.32
CA HIS A 94 15.52 -5.20 2.11
C HIS A 94 14.69 -4.08 1.49
N ALA A 95 14.40 -4.23 0.20
CA ALA A 95 13.42 -3.40 -0.49
C ALA A 95 12.08 -3.39 0.29
N PRO A 96 11.42 -2.22 0.42
CA PRO A 96 10.27 -2.08 1.29
C PRO A 96 9.04 -2.83 0.78
N VAL A 97 8.28 -3.43 1.69
CA VAL A 97 6.92 -3.90 1.38
C VAL A 97 5.92 -2.80 1.66
N PHE A 98 4.85 -2.72 0.88
CA PHE A 98 3.77 -1.78 1.15
C PHE A 98 2.98 -2.23 2.37
N ILE A 99 2.48 -1.26 3.13
CA ILE A 99 1.64 -1.49 4.31
C ILE A 99 0.46 -0.53 4.34
N THR A 100 -0.58 -0.94 5.05
CA THR A 100 -1.70 -0.09 5.47
C THR A 100 -1.72 0.01 6.99
N LEU A 101 -2.10 1.18 7.49
CA LEU A 101 -2.42 1.44 8.89
C LEU A 101 -3.89 1.82 8.96
N THR A 102 -4.69 1.07 9.72
CA THR A 102 -6.10 1.40 9.97
C THR A 102 -6.39 1.25 11.46
N GLY A 103 -7.01 2.24 12.10
CA GLY A 103 -7.26 2.18 13.55
C GLY A 103 -8.40 3.05 14.02
N GLY A 104 -8.90 2.74 15.21
CA GLY A 104 -9.84 3.57 15.94
C GLY A 104 -9.15 4.39 17.02
N ASN A 105 -9.76 5.49 17.44
CA ASN A 105 -9.42 6.19 18.68
C ASN A 105 -10.68 6.79 19.31
N LEU A 106 -10.73 6.81 20.65
CA LEU A 106 -11.71 7.61 21.39
C LEU A 106 -11.08 8.98 21.66
N GLY A 107 -11.71 10.05 21.20
CA GLY A 107 -11.08 11.37 21.25
C GLY A 107 -12.05 12.54 21.08
N TRP A 108 -11.85 13.57 21.90
CA TRP A 108 -12.68 14.77 21.97
C TRP A 108 -12.37 15.78 20.85
N GLN A 109 -11.43 15.47 19.96
CA GLN A 109 -11.00 16.35 18.88
C GLN A 109 -11.88 16.15 17.65
N ALA A 110 -12.65 17.18 17.30
CA ALA A 110 -13.43 17.24 16.07
C ALA A 110 -12.58 17.73 14.89
N GLY A 111 -12.69 17.06 13.74
CA GLY A 111 -12.10 17.51 12.47
C GLY A 111 -11.27 16.45 11.75
N VAL A 112 -10.73 16.83 10.59
CA VAL A 112 -9.82 16.01 9.78
C VAL A 112 -8.40 16.54 9.93
N GLN A 113 -7.45 15.65 10.20
CA GLN A 113 -6.02 15.96 10.34
C GLN A 113 -5.20 14.99 9.48
N SER A 114 -4.11 15.48 8.89
CA SER A 114 -3.12 14.64 8.22
C SER A 114 -1.79 14.74 8.97
N SER A 115 -1.13 13.61 9.19
CA SER A 115 0.16 13.52 9.86
C SER A 115 0.96 12.33 9.34
N ASP A 116 2.25 12.47 9.13
CA ASP A 116 3.10 11.33 8.79
C ASP A 116 3.34 10.50 10.07
N ILE A 117 3.33 9.18 9.96
CA ILE A 117 3.64 8.26 11.06
C ILE A 117 4.91 7.48 10.73
N VAL A 118 5.84 7.41 11.68
CA VAL A 118 7.02 6.54 11.60
C VAL A 118 6.98 5.55 12.75
N LEU A 119 7.13 4.25 12.45
CA LEU A 119 7.23 3.18 13.44
C LEU A 119 8.63 2.60 13.41
N VAL A 120 9.20 2.35 14.59
CA VAL A 120 10.52 1.76 14.76
C VAL A 120 10.36 0.46 15.54
N PHE A 121 10.63 -0.67 14.89
CA PHE A 121 10.44 -2.01 15.44
C PHE A 121 11.72 -2.44 16.17
N LYS A 122 11.61 -2.69 17.47
CA LYS A 122 12.71 -3.10 18.37
C LYS A 122 12.80 -4.60 18.56
N SER A 123 11.88 -5.34 17.94
CA SER A 123 11.70 -6.78 18.12
C SER A 123 11.58 -7.47 16.77
N GLU A 124 12.41 -8.47 16.52
CA GLU A 124 12.30 -9.34 15.34
C GLU A 124 10.92 -10.01 15.27
N ARG A 125 10.38 -10.46 16.41
CA ARG A 125 9.04 -11.05 16.53
C ARG A 125 7.96 -10.09 16.04
N SER A 126 8.04 -8.81 16.40
CA SER A 126 7.11 -7.79 15.92
C SER A 126 7.15 -7.64 14.40
N VAL A 127 8.33 -7.73 13.78
CA VAL A 127 8.49 -7.69 12.32
C VAL A 127 7.96 -8.97 11.66
N GLN A 128 8.24 -10.15 12.21
CA GLN A 128 7.70 -11.42 11.72
C GLN A 128 6.16 -11.45 11.78
N ASN A 129 5.57 -10.93 12.86
CA ASN A 129 4.12 -10.89 13.03
C ASN A 129 3.43 -10.03 11.95
N ILE A 130 3.93 -8.82 11.66
CA ILE A 130 3.36 -7.99 10.59
C ILE A 130 3.53 -8.65 9.21
N LEU A 131 4.70 -9.26 8.92
CA LEU A 131 4.93 -10.00 7.67
C LEU A 131 4.02 -11.23 7.51
N SER A 132 3.62 -11.87 8.62
CA SER A 132 2.67 -12.99 8.61
C SER A 132 1.21 -12.60 8.33
N GLY A 133 0.90 -11.30 8.29
CA GLY A 133 -0.38 -10.79 7.80
C GLY A 133 -0.79 -9.45 8.39
N LYS A 134 -0.97 -9.38 9.71
CA LYS A 134 -1.38 -8.15 10.41
C LYS A 134 -0.83 -8.09 11.83
N LEU A 135 -0.70 -6.88 12.37
CA LEU A 135 -0.26 -6.60 13.73
C LEU A 135 -1.11 -5.49 14.36
N THR A 136 -1.73 -5.75 15.51
CA THR A 136 -2.56 -4.79 16.25
C THR A 136 -1.73 -4.13 17.35
N LEU A 137 -1.47 -2.84 17.20
CA LEU A 137 -0.66 -2.06 18.14
C LEU A 137 -1.42 -1.84 19.46
N GLY A 138 -0.75 -2.12 20.58
CA GLY A 138 -1.32 -2.08 21.92
C GLY A 138 -2.08 -3.35 22.35
N ALA A 139 -2.34 -4.29 21.42
CA ALA A 139 -3.07 -5.53 21.70
C ALA A 139 -2.24 -6.79 21.38
N ASP A 140 -1.71 -6.91 20.17
CA ASP A 140 -0.83 -8.01 19.77
C ASP A 140 0.63 -7.75 20.19
N VAL A 141 1.00 -6.48 20.36
CA VAL A 141 2.36 -5.99 20.61
C VAL A 141 2.34 -4.69 21.39
N ALA A 142 3.29 -4.53 22.32
CA ALA A 142 3.47 -3.30 23.08
C ALA A 142 4.01 -2.19 22.16
N ALA A 143 3.19 -1.17 21.91
CA ALA A 143 3.56 0.05 21.21
C ALA A 143 3.65 1.23 22.19
N ALA A 144 4.57 2.17 21.94
CA ALA A 144 4.71 3.36 22.77
C ALA A 144 5.06 4.61 21.95
N ALA A 145 4.75 5.78 22.51
CA ALA A 145 5.25 7.05 22.03
C ALA A 145 6.78 7.11 22.17
N GLY A 146 7.49 7.35 21.06
CA GLY A 146 8.96 7.37 21.07
C GLY A 146 9.58 8.65 21.64
N PRO A 147 10.78 8.57 22.26
CA PRO A 147 11.51 9.74 22.76
C PRO A 147 11.98 10.61 21.59
N VAL A 148 11.88 11.94 21.72
CA VAL A 148 12.22 12.90 20.66
C VAL A 148 13.37 13.84 21.04
N GLY A 149 14.14 14.25 20.04
CA GLY A 149 15.19 15.27 20.18
C GLY A 149 16.54 14.72 20.65
N ARG A 150 17.56 15.60 20.66
CA ARG A 150 18.97 15.24 20.89
C ARG A 150 19.27 14.72 22.30
N GLN A 151 18.39 14.97 23.27
CA GLN A 151 18.50 14.54 24.66
C GLN A 151 17.60 13.33 25.00
N GLY A 152 16.85 12.79 24.02
CA GLY A 152 16.05 11.56 24.23
C GLY A 152 16.86 10.34 24.65
N ALA A 153 18.18 10.37 24.46
CA ALA A 153 19.14 9.36 24.91
C ALA A 153 19.32 9.27 26.45
N VAL A 154 18.61 10.08 27.25
CA VAL A 154 18.55 9.93 28.72
C VAL A 154 17.45 8.95 29.16
N ALA A 155 16.57 8.51 28.24
CA ALA A 155 15.81 7.28 28.44
C ALA A 155 16.80 6.10 28.43
N THR A 156 17.18 5.63 29.62
CA THR A 156 18.04 4.45 29.78
C THR A 156 17.35 3.20 29.23
N ASP A 157 18.11 2.21 28.74
CA ASP A 157 17.57 0.94 28.19
C ASP A 157 16.49 0.31 29.09
N GLY A 158 16.65 0.40 30.41
CA GLY A 158 15.66 -0.12 31.37
C GLY A 158 14.26 0.51 31.29
N GLN A 159 14.10 1.68 30.67
CA GLN A 159 12.81 2.33 30.42
C GLN A 159 12.26 2.08 29.00
N LEU A 160 13.08 1.62 28.05
CA LEU A 160 12.66 1.40 26.66
C LEU A 160 12.16 -0.03 26.42
N GLN A 161 11.03 -0.35 27.05
CA GLN A 161 10.45 -1.71 27.09
C GLN A 161 9.43 -2.03 25.97
N ALA A 162 9.12 -1.11 25.05
CA ALA A 162 8.13 -1.34 24.00
C ALA A 162 8.75 -2.00 22.77
N GLU A 163 8.05 -2.98 22.19
CA GLU A 163 8.52 -3.65 20.97
C GLU A 163 8.43 -2.74 19.73
N ILE A 164 7.55 -1.73 19.76
CA ILE A 164 7.41 -0.72 18.70
C ILE A 164 7.37 0.69 19.29
N TYR A 165 8.19 1.59 18.74
CA TYR A 165 8.12 3.03 19.03
C TYR A 165 7.49 3.80 17.87
N SER A 166 6.57 4.70 18.20
CA SER A 166 5.78 5.42 17.23
C SER A 166 5.93 6.94 17.36
N TYR A 167 6.08 7.57 16.20
CA TYR A 167 6.33 9.00 16.02
C TYR A 167 5.32 9.57 15.03
N SER A 168 4.83 10.78 15.29
CA SER A 168 3.95 11.54 14.41
C SER A 168 4.64 12.82 13.98
N ARG A 169 4.68 13.11 12.68
CA ARG A 169 5.11 14.39 12.12
C ARG A 169 3.89 15.24 11.76
N SER A 170 3.94 16.52 12.08
CA SER A 170 2.96 17.51 11.59
C SER A 170 3.65 18.85 11.43
N ARG A 171 3.57 19.44 10.23
CA ARG A 171 4.19 20.75 9.89
C ARG A 171 5.69 20.83 10.27
N GLY A 172 6.45 19.75 10.06
CA GLY A 172 7.89 19.69 10.33
C GLY A 172 8.30 19.38 11.79
N LEU A 173 7.35 19.33 12.74
CA LEU A 173 7.59 18.90 14.11
C LEU A 173 7.29 17.40 14.27
N PHE A 174 8.14 16.64 14.96
CA PHE A 174 7.85 15.25 15.35
C PHE A 174 7.58 15.16 16.85
N ALA A 175 6.56 14.38 17.22
CA ALA A 175 6.29 14.00 18.60
C ALA A 175 6.16 12.47 18.70
N GLY A 176 6.54 11.89 19.83
CA GLY A 176 6.07 10.56 20.18
C GLY A 176 4.54 10.57 20.28
N VAL A 177 3.88 9.55 19.75
CA VAL A 177 2.42 9.46 19.71
C VAL A 177 1.97 8.07 20.15
N SER A 178 0.82 7.92 20.80
CA SER A 178 0.16 6.61 20.91
C SER A 178 -0.70 6.38 19.68
N ILE A 179 -0.62 5.15 19.16
CA ILE A 179 -1.43 4.64 18.04
C ILE A 179 -2.05 3.29 18.40
N ASP A 180 -2.27 3.06 19.69
CA ASP A 180 -2.94 1.86 20.19
C ASP A 180 -4.33 1.72 19.56
N GLY A 181 -4.78 0.48 19.37
CA GLY A 181 -6.01 0.19 18.62
C GLY A 181 -5.88 0.39 17.10
N SER A 182 -4.66 0.44 16.57
CA SER A 182 -4.40 0.45 15.13
C SER A 182 -3.84 -0.88 14.65
N VAL A 183 -4.40 -1.39 13.56
CA VAL A 183 -3.91 -2.55 12.83
C VAL A 183 -2.98 -2.07 11.73
N VAL A 184 -1.75 -2.61 11.71
CA VAL A 184 -0.84 -2.52 10.57
C VAL A 184 -0.92 -3.83 9.78
N ARG A 185 -1.01 -3.76 8.45
CA ARG A 185 -1.13 -4.93 7.56
C ARG A 185 -0.24 -4.74 6.34
N VAL A 186 0.43 -5.80 5.87
CA VAL A 186 1.15 -5.78 4.59
C VAL A 186 0.15 -5.71 3.44
N ASP A 187 0.31 -4.70 2.58
CA ASP A 187 -0.40 -4.57 1.31
C ASP A 187 0.38 -5.35 0.25
N GLN A 188 0.15 -6.66 0.22
CA GLN A 188 0.81 -7.59 -0.68
C GLN A 188 0.48 -7.31 -2.15
N LEU A 189 -0.72 -6.78 -2.43
CA LEU A 189 -1.18 -6.40 -3.77
C LEU A 189 -0.35 -5.22 -4.29
N ALA A 190 -0.28 -4.13 -3.52
CA ALA A 190 0.55 -2.97 -3.89
C ALA A 190 2.04 -3.31 -3.98
N THR A 191 2.52 -4.22 -3.13
CA THR A 191 3.89 -4.74 -3.17
C THR A 191 4.15 -5.52 -4.47
N GLY A 192 3.27 -6.45 -4.83
CA GLY A 192 3.39 -7.24 -6.06
C GLY A 192 3.26 -6.41 -7.33
N ASP A 193 2.35 -5.42 -7.33
CA ASP A 193 2.21 -4.47 -8.46
C ASP A 193 3.45 -3.60 -8.66
N TYR A 194 4.11 -3.19 -7.57
CA TYR A 194 5.29 -2.32 -7.63
C TYR A 194 6.56 -3.08 -8.07
N TYR A 195 6.70 -4.34 -7.67
CA TYR A 195 7.84 -5.20 -8.01
C TYR A 195 7.56 -6.18 -9.17
N ARG A 196 6.47 -5.96 -9.92
CA ARG A 196 6.12 -6.75 -11.11
C ARG A 196 7.26 -6.75 -12.12
N ALA A 197 7.69 -7.93 -12.54
CA ALA A 197 8.60 -8.08 -13.67
C ALA A 197 7.97 -7.51 -14.96
N ALA A 198 8.79 -6.83 -15.78
CA ALA A 198 8.32 -6.18 -17.02
C ALA A 198 7.70 -7.15 -18.05
N VAL A 199 8.00 -8.45 -17.93
CA VAL A 199 7.38 -9.55 -18.68
C VAL A 199 6.98 -10.67 -17.72
N PRO A 200 5.89 -11.42 -17.98
CA PRO A 200 5.54 -12.60 -17.18
C PRO A 200 6.69 -13.61 -17.12
N GLY A 201 7.06 -14.04 -15.91
CA GLY A 201 8.20 -14.93 -15.68
C GLY A 201 9.59 -14.28 -15.81
N GLY A 202 9.66 -12.96 -16.07
CA GLY A 202 10.91 -12.20 -16.05
C GLY A 202 11.47 -11.97 -14.63
N PRO A 203 12.71 -11.49 -14.51
CA PRO A 203 13.29 -11.14 -13.21
C PRO A 203 12.54 -9.97 -12.56
N VAL A 204 12.37 -10.05 -11.25
CA VAL A 204 11.88 -8.93 -10.42
C VAL A 204 12.91 -7.80 -10.46
N VAL A 205 12.46 -6.60 -10.81
CA VAL A 205 13.30 -5.39 -10.80
C VAL A 205 12.81 -4.50 -9.66
N VAL A 206 13.71 -4.15 -8.74
CA VAL A 206 13.43 -3.18 -7.66
C VAL A 206 13.54 -1.77 -8.25
N PRO A 207 12.48 -0.94 -8.24
CA PRO A 207 12.56 0.42 -8.77
C PRO A 207 13.60 1.27 -8.03
N GLU A 208 14.30 2.11 -8.78
CA GLU A 208 15.42 2.95 -8.32
C GLU A 208 15.09 3.74 -7.03
N LEU A 209 13.91 4.36 -6.97
CA LEU A 209 13.50 5.15 -5.82
C LEU A 209 13.39 4.31 -4.53
N ALA A 210 12.94 3.05 -4.64
CA ALA A 210 12.87 2.15 -3.49
C ALA A 210 14.26 1.65 -3.06
N GLN A 211 15.22 1.50 -4.00
CA GLN A 211 16.62 1.21 -3.67
C GLN A 211 17.26 2.38 -2.90
N GLN A 212 17.12 3.60 -3.42
CA GLN A 212 17.60 4.84 -2.78
C GLN A 212 17.01 5.02 -1.38
N LEU A 213 15.70 4.76 -1.22
CA LEU A 213 15.02 4.89 0.05
C LEU A 213 15.47 3.83 1.06
N THR A 214 15.71 2.59 0.60
CA THR A 214 16.29 1.51 1.43
C THR A 214 17.70 1.88 1.92
N PHE A 215 18.55 2.41 1.03
CA PHE A 215 19.89 2.87 1.37
C PHE A 215 19.88 4.01 2.40
N ALA A 216 18.94 4.95 2.29
CA ALA A 216 18.77 6.04 3.25
C ALA A 216 18.33 5.53 4.63
N VAL A 217 17.42 4.54 4.71
CA VAL A 217 17.05 3.87 5.98
C VAL A 217 18.24 3.11 6.58
N ALA A 218 18.99 2.36 5.76
CA ALA A 218 20.17 1.63 6.21
C ALA A 218 21.25 2.57 6.79
N THR A 219 21.47 3.71 6.14
CA THR A 219 22.41 4.76 6.57
C THR A 219 21.99 5.38 7.91
N LEU A 220 20.69 5.64 8.11
CA LEU A 220 20.15 6.15 9.37
C LEU A 220 20.31 5.17 10.55
N ALA A 221 20.23 3.88 10.26
CA ALA A 221 20.32 2.77 11.21
C ALA A 221 21.76 2.25 11.44
N GLY A 222 22.78 2.96 10.95
CA GLY A 222 24.19 2.56 11.11
C GLY A 222 24.52 1.19 10.53
N GLY A 223 23.74 0.70 9.56
CA GLY A 223 23.98 -0.58 8.89
C GLY A 223 25.13 -0.50 7.88
N PRO A 224 25.70 -1.64 7.46
CA PRO A 224 26.62 -1.67 6.32
C PRO A 224 25.91 -1.12 5.08
N THR A 225 26.58 -0.22 4.36
CA THR A 225 26.06 0.50 3.18
C THR A 225 25.89 -0.35 1.91
N THR A 226 26.07 -1.67 2.02
CA THR A 226 25.89 -2.62 0.93
C THR A 226 24.41 -3.01 0.78
N VAL A 227 23.69 -2.25 -0.04
CA VAL A 227 22.57 -2.85 -0.79
C VAL A 227 23.18 -3.96 -1.65
N PRO A 228 22.70 -5.22 -1.58
CA PRO A 228 23.23 -6.29 -2.41
C PRO A 228 23.05 -5.91 -3.90
N PRO A 229 24.08 -6.01 -4.76
CA PRO A 229 23.94 -5.70 -6.17
C PRO A 229 22.83 -6.53 -6.80
N VAL A 230 21.95 -5.89 -7.58
CA VAL A 230 20.94 -6.57 -8.42
C VAL A 230 21.59 -7.08 -9.72
N ASP A 231 22.85 -7.54 -9.63
CA ASP A 231 23.45 -8.36 -10.67
C ASP A 231 22.70 -9.69 -10.68
N GLY A 232 22.40 -10.24 -11.86
CA GLY A 232 21.48 -11.38 -12.05
C GLY A 232 21.86 -12.72 -11.39
N SER A 233 22.85 -12.72 -10.49
CA SER A 233 23.14 -13.78 -9.53
C SER A 233 22.03 -13.86 -8.47
N LEU A 234 20.96 -14.59 -8.80
CA LEU A 234 20.03 -15.27 -7.89
C LEU A 234 20.06 -14.77 -6.44
N ALA A 235 19.16 -13.84 -6.10
CA ALA A 235 18.73 -13.69 -4.72
C ALA A 235 18.22 -15.06 -4.26
N THR A 236 18.96 -15.75 -3.39
CA THR A 236 18.51 -17.05 -2.88
C THR A 236 17.20 -16.83 -2.14
N PRO A 237 16.08 -17.45 -2.55
CA PRO A 237 14.79 -17.19 -1.93
C PRO A 237 14.86 -17.51 -0.45
N ASN A 238 14.47 -16.57 0.40
CA ASN A 238 14.31 -16.84 1.83
C ASN A 238 13.23 -17.93 1.96
N PRO A 239 13.55 -19.14 2.47
CA PRO A 239 12.59 -20.25 2.48
C PRO A 239 11.37 -19.98 3.37
N ALA A 240 11.41 -18.96 4.24
CA ALA A 240 10.25 -18.50 5.02
C ALA A 240 9.30 -17.58 4.24
N LEU A 241 9.73 -16.96 3.13
CA LEU A 241 8.90 -16.15 2.24
C LEU A 241 8.40 -16.91 0.99
N GLY A 242 8.98 -18.09 0.73
CA GLY A 242 8.66 -18.92 -0.43
C GLY A 242 9.16 -18.35 -1.75
N ASP A 243 8.76 -18.98 -2.86
CA ASP A 243 8.88 -18.38 -4.19
C ASP A 243 7.83 -17.27 -4.33
N PRO A 244 8.22 -16.00 -4.55
CA PRO A 244 7.28 -14.89 -4.73
C PRO A 244 6.30 -15.10 -5.89
N GLY A 245 6.70 -15.82 -6.95
CA GLY A 245 5.84 -16.17 -8.08
C GLY A 245 4.75 -17.18 -7.67
N ALA A 246 5.14 -18.26 -7.00
CA ALA A 246 4.18 -19.24 -6.47
C ALA A 246 3.26 -18.65 -5.39
N LEU A 247 3.73 -17.70 -4.58
CA LEU A 247 2.91 -16.97 -3.62
C LEU A 247 1.91 -16.06 -4.34
N ALA A 248 2.36 -15.27 -5.32
CA ALA A 248 1.49 -14.42 -6.13
C ALA A 248 0.42 -15.24 -6.87
N GLN A 249 0.77 -16.41 -7.39
CA GLN A 249 -0.19 -17.26 -8.12
C GLN A 249 -1.22 -17.93 -7.21
N ARG A 250 -0.84 -18.32 -5.98
CA ARG A 250 -1.78 -18.83 -4.96
C ARG A 250 -2.68 -17.74 -4.37
N MET A 251 -2.22 -16.49 -4.33
CA MET A 251 -3.01 -15.37 -3.80
C MET A 251 -3.88 -14.71 -4.88
N GLY A 252 -3.47 -14.73 -6.15
CA GLY A 252 -4.34 -14.32 -7.27
C GLY A 252 -5.62 -15.18 -7.34
N THR A 253 -5.53 -16.48 -7.06
CA THR A 253 -6.69 -17.39 -6.91
C THR A 253 -7.48 -17.22 -5.61
N GLN A 254 -7.14 -16.24 -4.77
CA GLN A 254 -7.87 -15.85 -3.56
C GLN A 254 -8.20 -14.34 -3.55
N GLU A 255 -7.83 -13.62 -4.60
CA GLU A 255 -7.93 -12.16 -4.70
C GLU A 255 -9.40 -11.70 -4.68
N PRO A 256 -10.34 -12.33 -5.42
CA PRO A 256 -11.75 -11.98 -5.34
C PRO A 256 -12.35 -12.20 -3.95
N ASP A 257 -12.01 -13.28 -3.25
CA ASP A 257 -12.48 -13.55 -1.88
C ASP A 257 -12.01 -12.47 -0.90
N ILE A 258 -10.75 -12.05 -0.99
CA ILE A 258 -10.22 -11.00 -0.11
C ILE A 258 -10.93 -9.65 -0.36
N LEU A 259 -11.16 -9.29 -1.64
CA LEU A 259 -11.82 -8.04 -2.01
C LEU A 259 -13.31 -8.05 -1.64
N ARG A 260 -13.99 -9.19 -1.80
CA ARG A 260 -15.35 -9.44 -1.30
C ARG A 260 -15.44 -9.18 0.21
N ASN A 261 -14.59 -9.84 1.00
CA ASN A 261 -14.57 -9.69 2.46
C ASN A 261 -14.31 -8.24 2.93
N GLN A 262 -13.54 -7.46 2.16
CA GLN A 262 -13.31 -6.03 2.45
C GLN A 262 -14.53 -5.17 2.08
N LEU A 263 -15.21 -5.45 0.97
CA LEU A 263 -16.46 -4.80 0.59
C LEU A 263 -17.57 -5.07 1.62
N GLU A 264 -17.70 -6.30 2.11
CA GLU A 264 -18.66 -6.68 3.16
C GLU A 264 -18.47 -5.84 4.45
N GLN A 265 -17.23 -5.50 4.82
CA GLN A 265 -16.91 -4.72 6.02
C GLN A 265 -17.10 -3.20 5.86
N LEU A 266 -16.96 -2.68 4.63
CA LEU A 266 -16.98 -1.24 4.35
C LEU A 266 -18.31 -0.73 3.80
N ALA A 267 -19.08 -1.58 3.09
CA ALA A 267 -20.39 -1.20 2.55
C ALA A 267 -21.37 -0.66 3.62
N PRO A 268 -21.49 -1.25 4.83
CA PRO A 268 -22.38 -0.71 5.87
C PRO A 268 -22.01 0.72 6.31
N GLN A 269 -20.73 1.12 6.20
CA GLN A 269 -20.28 2.46 6.57
C GLN A 269 -20.73 3.51 5.54
N LEU A 270 -20.78 3.13 4.26
CA LEU A 270 -21.39 3.95 3.23
C LEU A 270 -22.91 4.02 3.41
N ASP A 271 -23.56 2.89 3.68
CA ASP A 271 -25.03 2.82 3.84
C ASP A 271 -25.57 3.71 4.97
N VAL A 272 -24.80 4.00 6.02
CA VAL A 272 -25.24 4.97 7.07
C VAL A 272 -25.35 6.40 6.52
N LEU A 273 -24.53 6.77 5.53
CA LEU A 273 -24.49 8.13 4.95
C LEU A 273 -25.57 8.38 3.88
N LEU A 274 -26.18 7.32 3.34
CA LEU A 274 -27.14 7.41 2.25
C LEU A 274 -28.59 7.55 2.76
N ASP A 275 -29.48 8.11 1.94
CA ASP A 275 -30.93 7.97 2.13
C ASP A 275 -31.45 6.69 1.44
N PRO A 276 -32.73 6.29 1.61
CA PRO A 276 -33.26 5.08 0.98
C PRO A 276 -33.17 5.04 -0.56
N GLN A 277 -33.25 6.19 -1.24
CA GLN A 277 -33.13 6.26 -2.70
C GLN A 277 -31.67 6.06 -3.11
N TRP A 278 -30.73 6.70 -2.42
CA TRP A 278 -29.30 6.52 -2.67
C TRP A 278 -28.80 5.11 -2.33
N ARG A 279 -29.29 4.48 -1.25
CA ARG A 279 -29.01 3.06 -0.95
C ARG A 279 -29.45 2.14 -2.09
N SER A 280 -30.59 2.43 -2.70
CA SER A 280 -31.11 1.66 -3.84
C SER A 280 -30.28 1.90 -5.12
N TYR A 281 -29.82 3.13 -5.35
CA TYR A 281 -29.00 3.47 -6.52
C TYR A 281 -27.56 2.92 -6.42
N LEU A 282 -26.92 3.05 -5.25
CA LEU A 282 -25.57 2.55 -4.98
C LEU A 282 -25.55 1.11 -4.44
N ALA A 283 -26.68 0.41 -4.49
CA ALA A 283 -26.81 -0.97 -4.02
C ALA A 283 -25.73 -1.87 -4.64
N LEU A 284 -25.03 -2.59 -3.76
CA LEU A 284 -24.03 -3.59 -4.14
C LEU A 284 -24.73 -4.92 -4.47
N PRO A 285 -24.15 -5.77 -5.36
CA PRO A 285 -24.74 -7.05 -5.74
C PRO A 285 -25.02 -7.96 -4.52
N PRO A 286 -26.21 -8.58 -4.39
CA PRO A 286 -26.57 -9.34 -3.19
C PRO A 286 -25.74 -10.63 -3.01
N ASN A 287 -25.19 -11.17 -4.10
CA ASN A 287 -24.22 -12.28 -4.12
C ASN A 287 -22.86 -11.91 -3.50
N LEU A 288 -22.57 -10.63 -3.20
CA LEU A 288 -21.50 -10.26 -2.27
C LEU A 288 -21.80 -10.69 -0.84
N PHE A 289 -23.05 -10.66 -0.39
CA PHE A 289 -23.41 -10.88 1.02
C PHE A 289 -24.01 -12.26 1.29
N VAL A 290 -24.47 -12.95 0.24
CA VAL A 290 -24.95 -14.34 0.32
C VAL A 290 -23.83 -15.27 -0.16
N GLY A 291 -23.36 -16.17 0.71
CA GLY A 291 -22.19 -17.01 0.45
C GLY A 291 -22.42 -18.02 -0.68
N GLY A 292 -21.45 -18.13 -1.59
CA GLY A 292 -21.38 -19.23 -2.58
C GLY A 292 -20.75 -18.86 -3.92
N SER A 293 -20.89 -17.61 -4.39
CA SER A 293 -20.37 -17.16 -5.68
C SER A 293 -20.08 -15.67 -5.70
N HIS A 294 -19.10 -15.25 -6.52
CA HIS A 294 -18.85 -13.84 -6.83
C HIS A 294 -19.93 -13.28 -7.78
N PRO A 295 -20.19 -11.97 -7.79
CA PRO A 295 -20.96 -11.33 -8.86
C PRO A 295 -20.30 -11.54 -10.21
N THR A 296 -21.10 -11.57 -11.27
CA THR A 296 -20.55 -11.63 -12.62
C THR A 296 -19.78 -10.34 -12.95
N PRO A 297 -18.78 -10.37 -13.85
CA PRO A 297 -18.10 -9.15 -14.30
C PRO A 297 -19.06 -8.09 -14.85
N GLU A 298 -20.19 -8.49 -15.43
CA GLU A 298 -21.23 -7.61 -15.96
C GLU A 298 -22.09 -6.96 -14.86
N GLU A 299 -22.53 -7.72 -13.86
CA GLU A 299 -23.22 -7.21 -12.66
C GLU A 299 -22.35 -6.17 -11.94
N LEU A 300 -21.07 -6.50 -11.74
CA LEU A 300 -20.13 -5.64 -11.04
C LEU A 300 -19.76 -4.40 -11.87
N ASN A 301 -19.61 -4.52 -13.19
CA ASN A 301 -19.42 -3.39 -14.09
C ASN A 301 -20.59 -2.39 -13.99
N ALA A 302 -21.83 -2.88 -13.98
CA ALA A 302 -23.00 -2.01 -13.83
C ALA A 302 -23.00 -1.22 -12.51
N VAL A 303 -22.43 -1.78 -11.43
CA VAL A 303 -22.26 -1.11 -10.13
C VAL A 303 -21.14 -0.07 -10.20
N VAL A 304 -19.96 -0.47 -10.72
CA VAL A 304 -18.80 0.42 -10.92
C VAL A 304 -19.19 1.65 -11.76
N VAL A 305 -20.00 1.47 -12.81
CA VAL A 305 -20.53 2.59 -13.63
C VAL A 305 -21.38 3.55 -12.80
N ARG A 306 -22.30 3.07 -11.94
CA ARG A 306 -23.13 3.95 -11.09
C ARG A 306 -22.29 4.77 -10.12
N PHE A 307 -21.31 4.16 -9.47
CA PHE A 307 -20.35 4.88 -8.62
C PHE A 307 -19.49 5.86 -9.45
N GLN A 308 -19.06 5.48 -10.66
CA GLN A 308 -18.28 6.37 -11.54
C GLN A 308 -19.09 7.58 -12.00
N THR A 309 -20.39 7.43 -12.29
CA THR A 309 -21.29 8.56 -12.58
C THR A 309 -21.33 9.53 -11.41
N VAL A 310 -21.56 9.05 -10.19
CA VAL A 310 -21.59 9.87 -8.97
C VAL A 310 -20.24 10.53 -8.68
N ALA A 311 -19.13 9.83 -8.91
CA ALA A 311 -17.79 10.38 -8.77
C ALA A 311 -17.44 11.46 -9.79
N SER A 312 -18.06 11.43 -10.98
CA SER A 312 -17.79 12.36 -12.08
C SER A 312 -18.70 13.58 -12.15
N ASP A 313 -19.87 13.55 -11.50
CA ASP A 313 -20.85 14.64 -11.53
C ASP A 313 -20.58 15.64 -10.38
N PRO A 314 -20.25 16.91 -10.68
CA PRO A 314 -19.96 17.91 -9.65
C PRO A 314 -21.10 18.13 -8.66
N ARG A 315 -22.36 17.81 -9.03
CA ARG A 315 -23.53 17.95 -8.15
C ARG A 315 -23.52 16.98 -6.97
N TYR A 316 -22.74 15.91 -7.05
CA TYR A 316 -22.61 14.91 -5.99
C TYR A 316 -21.22 14.92 -5.35
N GLN A 317 -20.45 16.01 -5.52
CA GLN A 317 -19.10 16.14 -4.96
C GLN A 317 -19.06 15.93 -3.43
N ASP A 318 -20.07 16.38 -2.70
CA ASP A 318 -20.15 16.18 -1.24
C ASP A 318 -20.29 14.70 -0.84
N LEU A 319 -20.94 13.89 -1.67
CA LEU A 319 -21.06 12.44 -1.47
C LEU A 319 -19.81 11.71 -1.98
N SER A 320 -19.30 12.07 -3.16
CA SER A 320 -18.15 11.40 -3.74
C SER A 320 -16.84 11.74 -3.01
N ALA A 321 -16.75 12.88 -2.31
CA ALA A 321 -15.64 13.21 -1.43
C ALA A 321 -15.66 12.43 -0.09
N GLN A 322 -16.75 11.71 0.25
CA GLN A 322 -16.79 10.93 1.49
C GLN A 322 -15.77 9.78 1.46
N PRO A 323 -14.97 9.58 2.53
CA PRO A 323 -13.99 8.49 2.58
C PRO A 323 -14.63 7.12 2.35
N ALA A 324 -15.80 6.84 2.93
CA ALA A 324 -16.52 5.58 2.74
C ALA A 324 -16.89 5.34 1.27
N PHE A 325 -17.30 6.39 0.54
CA PHE A 325 -17.59 6.29 -0.89
C PHE A 325 -16.33 5.97 -1.70
N GLN A 326 -15.22 6.69 -1.45
CA GLN A 326 -13.94 6.46 -2.13
C GLN A 326 -13.38 5.06 -1.87
N SER A 327 -13.43 4.57 -0.62
CA SER A 327 -12.97 3.22 -0.25
C SER A 327 -13.80 2.13 -0.93
N VAL A 328 -15.14 2.21 -0.88
CA VAL A 328 -16.01 1.24 -1.56
C VAL A 328 -15.81 1.28 -3.07
N PHE A 329 -15.73 2.48 -3.67
CA PHE A 329 -15.55 2.63 -5.12
C PHE A 329 -14.19 2.08 -5.61
N GLY A 330 -13.11 2.34 -4.88
CA GLY A 330 -11.79 1.79 -5.19
C GLY A 330 -11.77 0.26 -5.16
N LEU A 331 -12.40 -0.34 -4.14
CA LEU A 331 -12.51 -1.79 -4.02
C LEU A 331 -13.38 -2.42 -5.14
N LEU A 332 -14.50 -1.80 -5.50
CA LEU A 332 -15.35 -2.28 -6.60
C LEU A 332 -14.58 -2.30 -7.94
N LYS A 333 -13.80 -1.26 -8.23
CA LYS A 333 -12.93 -1.20 -9.42
C LYS A 333 -11.87 -2.31 -9.41
N HIS A 334 -11.22 -2.53 -8.28
CA HIS A 334 -10.20 -3.58 -8.16
C HIS A 334 -10.79 -4.98 -8.31
N TYR A 335 -11.94 -5.22 -7.68
CA TYR A 335 -12.68 -6.49 -7.72
C TYR A 335 -13.16 -6.84 -9.13
N GLN A 336 -13.56 -5.83 -9.92
CA GLN A 336 -13.89 -5.99 -11.34
C GLN A 336 -12.69 -6.49 -12.16
N VAL A 337 -11.49 -5.95 -11.91
CA VAL A 337 -10.26 -6.37 -12.59
C VAL A 337 -9.89 -7.81 -12.21
N ALA A 338 -9.93 -8.16 -10.91
CA ALA A 338 -9.63 -9.50 -10.42
C ALA A 338 -10.54 -10.57 -11.06
N LEU A 339 -11.86 -10.37 -11.05
CA LEU A 339 -12.83 -11.31 -11.65
C LEU A 339 -12.70 -11.42 -13.17
N THR A 340 -12.30 -10.35 -13.84
CA THR A 340 -12.04 -10.38 -15.30
C THR A 340 -10.74 -11.13 -15.63
N ALA A 341 -9.73 -11.02 -14.76
CA ALA A 341 -8.47 -11.75 -14.89
C ALA A 341 -8.68 -13.26 -14.72
N GLU A 342 -9.41 -13.70 -13.69
CA GLU A 342 -9.72 -15.13 -13.50
C GLU A 342 -10.46 -15.73 -14.69
N ALA A 343 -11.54 -15.08 -15.15
CA ALA A 343 -12.34 -15.53 -16.29
C ALA A 343 -11.54 -15.69 -17.60
N SER A 344 -10.42 -14.97 -17.72
CA SER A 344 -9.54 -15.01 -18.90
C SER A 344 -8.56 -16.19 -18.90
N THR A 345 -8.38 -16.89 -17.76
CA THR A 345 -7.37 -17.97 -17.64
C THR A 345 -7.85 -19.36 -18.06
N LEU A 346 -9.16 -19.55 -18.24
CA LEU A 346 -9.78 -20.86 -18.46
C LEU A 346 -10.25 -21.04 -19.91
N ASN A 347 -9.29 -21.10 -20.85
CA ASN A 347 -9.60 -21.41 -22.25
C ASN A 347 -8.46 -22.24 -22.90
N LEU A 348 -8.49 -23.56 -22.66
CA LEU A 348 -7.58 -24.52 -23.29
C LEU A 348 -8.25 -25.14 -24.53
N PRO A 349 -7.56 -25.25 -25.69
CA PRO A 349 -8.04 -26.02 -26.82
C PRO A 349 -8.16 -27.52 -26.43
N PRO A 350 -9.00 -28.30 -27.12
CA PRO A 350 -9.18 -29.72 -26.83
C PRO A 350 -7.83 -30.46 -26.91
N PRO A 351 -7.59 -31.45 -26.02
CA PRO A 351 -6.34 -32.19 -26.01
C PRO A 351 -6.10 -32.90 -27.34
N PRO A 352 -4.85 -33.01 -27.81
CA PRO A 352 -4.55 -33.70 -29.06
C PRO A 352 -5.00 -35.18 -28.96
N ALA A 353 -5.68 -35.65 -30.00
CA ALA A 353 -5.99 -37.07 -30.14
C ALA A 353 -4.67 -37.87 -30.24
N GLY A 354 -4.57 -38.93 -29.44
CA GLY A 354 -3.39 -39.81 -29.36
C GLY A 354 -3.29 -40.83 -30.48
#